data_AF-A0A941SZE3-F1
#
_entry.id   AF-A0A941SZE3-F1
#
_cell.length_a   1.000
_cell.length_b   1.000
_cell.length_c   1.000
_cell.angle_alpha   90.00
_cell.angle_beta   90.00
_cell.angle_gamma   90.00
#
_symmetry.space_group_name_H-M   'P 1'
#
loop_
_entity.id
_entity.type
_entity.pdbx_description
1 polymer ?
#
loop_
_entity_poly.entity_id
_entity_poly.type
_entity_poly.pdbx_seq_one_letter_code
_entity_poly.pdbx_strand_id
1 'polypeptide(L)'
;MPARIAPLPRTVLLAGATGLVGRALLQQLLEHPQTQHVHVLLRRAASAIAAHPKLELHVVDFAHLRRLPRVDDVYIALGTTIKVAGSQEAFRQVDHDHVIAIARAAREAGAKRLAVVSALGADRGSRVFYNRVKGEMEADAAALGYEEVCFAQPSLLLGDRAALGQPTRPGEVWASRLLGPVLPLVPRGIRPIAAEDVAAALLAATLAGKPGVHRLASARMQGAQRR
;
A
#
# COMPACT_ATOMS: atom_id res chain seq x y z
N MET A 1 -38.36 -0.77 -9.07
CA MET A 1 -36.89 -0.91 -9.09
C MET A 1 -36.35 -0.32 -7.80
N PRO A 2 -35.61 -1.06 -6.96
CA PRO A 2 -35.05 -0.48 -5.75
C PRO A 2 -34.03 0.60 -6.16
N ALA A 3 -34.16 1.80 -5.58
CA ALA A 3 -33.21 2.88 -5.79
C ALA A 3 -31.79 2.38 -5.46
N ARG A 4 -30.86 2.46 -6.42
CA ARG A 4 -29.44 2.29 -6.11
C ARG A 4 -29.07 3.41 -5.15
N ILE A 5 -28.95 3.08 -3.86
CA ILE A 5 -28.39 3.98 -2.86
C ILE A 5 -27.02 4.39 -3.39
N ALA A 6 -26.83 5.70 -3.62
CA ALA A 6 -25.54 6.21 -4.03
C ALA A 6 -24.49 5.79 -2.98
N PRO A 7 -23.32 5.29 -3.39
CA PRO A 7 -22.33 4.85 -2.43
C PRO A 7 -21.94 6.01 -1.50
N LEU A 8 -21.84 5.74 -0.19
CA LEU A 8 -21.50 6.77 0.78
C LEU A 8 -20.11 7.35 0.51
N PRO A 9 -19.94 8.68 0.66
CA PRO A 9 -18.63 9.31 0.55
C PRO A 9 -17.69 8.79 1.63
N ARG A 10 -16.39 8.77 1.31
CA ARG A 10 -15.35 8.20 2.17
C ARG A 10 -14.25 9.21 2.48
N THR A 11 -13.89 9.30 3.74
CA THR A 11 -12.65 9.92 4.19
C THR A 11 -11.59 8.85 4.38
N VAL A 12 -10.45 9.01 3.73
CA VAL A 12 -9.39 7.99 3.72
C VAL A 12 -8.11 8.51 4.35
N LEU A 13 -7.37 7.62 4.98
CA LEU A 13 -6.01 7.85 5.43
C LEU A 13 -5.02 7.13 4.50
N LEU A 14 -3.94 7.79 4.10
CA LEU A 14 -2.87 7.19 3.30
C LEU A 14 -1.50 7.42 3.96
N ALA A 15 -0.78 6.34 4.23
CA ALA A 15 0.63 6.37 4.60
C ALA A 15 1.51 5.83 3.46
N GLY A 16 2.67 6.45 3.24
CA GLY A 16 3.60 6.05 2.18
C GLY A 16 3.37 6.71 0.82
N ALA A 17 2.64 7.84 0.78
CA ALA A 17 2.28 8.56 -0.44
C ALA A 17 3.47 9.06 -1.31
N THR A 18 4.69 9.08 -0.78
CA THR A 18 5.90 9.46 -1.54
C THR A 18 6.57 8.29 -2.25
N GLY A 19 6.22 7.05 -1.90
CA GLY A 19 6.69 5.83 -2.53
C GLY A 19 5.94 5.51 -3.82
N LEU A 20 6.43 4.52 -4.57
CA LEU A 20 5.92 4.19 -5.90
C LEU A 20 4.41 3.87 -5.90
N VAL A 21 3.98 2.87 -5.11
CA VAL A 21 2.55 2.51 -4.98
C VAL A 21 1.74 3.60 -4.29
N GLY A 22 2.33 4.27 -3.29
CA GLY A 22 1.63 5.33 -2.55
C GLY A 22 1.31 6.55 -3.41
N ARG A 23 2.17 6.94 -4.36
CA ARG A 23 1.90 8.01 -5.33
C ARG A 23 0.73 7.65 -6.24
N ALA A 24 0.74 6.43 -6.78
CA ALA A 24 -0.34 5.95 -7.62
C ALA A 24 -1.67 5.85 -6.84
N LEU A 25 -1.64 5.35 -5.60
CA LEU A 25 -2.80 5.35 -4.70
C LEU A 25 -3.33 6.76 -4.45
N LEU A 26 -2.45 7.71 -4.13
CA LEU A 26 -2.85 9.09 -3.88
C LEU A 26 -3.57 9.68 -5.09
N GLN A 27 -3.01 9.53 -6.29
CA GLN A 27 -3.63 10.03 -7.52
C GLN A 27 -5.02 9.42 -7.72
N GLN A 28 -5.12 8.09 -7.66
CA GLN A 28 -6.39 7.39 -7.86
C GLN A 28 -7.42 7.75 -6.78
N LEU A 29 -7.00 7.92 -5.53
CA LEU A 29 -7.89 8.34 -4.44
C LEU A 29 -8.44 9.74 -4.65
N LEU A 30 -7.62 10.71 -5.10
CA LEU A 30 -8.08 12.08 -5.33
C LEU A 30 -9.08 12.16 -6.50
N GLU A 31 -8.86 11.36 -7.54
CA GLU A 31 -9.70 11.26 -8.74
C GLU A 31 -11.01 10.48 -8.48
N HIS A 32 -11.03 9.56 -7.51
CA HIS A 32 -12.19 8.68 -7.31
C HIS A 32 -13.41 9.44 -6.74
N PRO A 33 -14.62 9.27 -7.31
CA PRO A 33 -15.80 10.05 -6.95
C PRO A 33 -16.33 9.74 -5.54
N GLN A 34 -16.11 8.52 -5.03
CA GLN A 34 -16.50 8.16 -3.66
C GLN A 34 -15.53 8.69 -2.60
N THR A 35 -14.34 9.13 -2.99
CA THR A 35 -13.36 9.69 -2.05
C THR A 35 -13.65 11.17 -1.89
N GLN A 36 -14.06 11.56 -0.69
CA GLN A 36 -14.37 12.94 -0.34
C GLN A 36 -13.13 13.68 0.18
N HIS A 37 -12.35 13.02 1.04
CA HIS A 37 -11.17 13.62 1.65
C HIS A 37 -10.07 12.59 1.86
N VAL A 38 -8.82 13.01 1.71
CA VAL A 38 -7.61 12.20 1.80
C VAL A 38 -6.66 12.85 2.79
N HIS A 39 -6.47 12.20 3.93
CA HIS A 39 -5.43 12.56 4.89
C HIS A 39 -4.16 11.76 4.57
N VAL A 40 -3.05 12.44 4.30
CA VAL A 40 -1.77 11.78 4.04
C VAL A 40 -0.83 11.94 5.24
N LEU A 41 -0.34 10.82 5.76
CA LEU A 41 0.69 10.82 6.81
C LEU A 41 2.09 10.82 6.20
N LEU A 42 2.92 11.78 6.64
CA LEU A 42 4.29 11.97 6.20
C LEU A 42 5.22 12.06 7.40
N ARG A 43 6.48 11.60 7.28
CA ARG A 43 7.50 11.82 8.31
C ARG A 43 8.09 13.23 8.30
N ARG A 44 8.04 13.89 7.14
CA ARG A 44 8.63 15.19 6.84
C ARG A 44 7.79 15.87 5.77
N ALA A 45 7.82 17.20 5.71
CA ALA A 45 7.16 17.93 4.63
C ALA A 45 7.63 17.43 3.26
N ALA A 46 6.68 17.25 2.33
CA ALA A 46 6.95 16.71 1.00
C ALA A 46 6.44 17.71 -0.07
N SER A 47 7.33 18.59 -0.53
CA SER A 47 7.02 19.58 -1.57
C SER A 47 6.61 18.96 -2.92
N ALA A 48 6.95 17.68 -3.14
CA ALA A 48 6.58 16.94 -4.34
C ALA A 48 5.10 16.54 -4.41
N ILE A 49 4.32 16.71 -3.33
CA ILE A 49 2.88 16.45 -3.34
C ILE A 49 2.16 17.77 -3.58
N ALA A 50 1.50 17.88 -4.74
CA ALA A 50 0.73 19.07 -5.09
C ALA A 50 -0.50 19.24 -4.20
N ALA A 51 -0.87 20.49 -3.92
CA ALA A 51 -2.10 20.80 -3.19
C ALA A 51 -3.34 20.35 -3.98
N HIS A 52 -4.36 19.89 -3.28
CA HIS A 52 -5.62 19.46 -3.88
C HIS A 52 -6.79 19.73 -2.90
N PRO A 53 -8.00 20.11 -3.36
CA PRO A 53 -9.12 20.44 -2.47
C PRO A 53 -9.54 19.33 -1.50
N LYS A 54 -9.36 18.07 -1.93
CA LYS A 54 -9.63 16.87 -1.11
C LYS A 54 -8.45 16.40 -0.25
N LEU A 55 -7.32 17.13 -0.23
CA LEU A 55 -6.07 16.62 0.33
C LEU A 55 -5.64 17.42 1.55
N GLU A 56 -5.25 16.72 2.60
CA GLU A 56 -4.64 17.28 3.79
C GLU A 56 -3.39 16.48 4.18
N LEU A 57 -2.29 17.19 4.42
CA LEU A 57 -1.00 16.59 4.74
C LEU A 57 -0.73 16.71 6.24
N HIS A 58 -0.38 15.59 6.88
CA HIS A 58 -0.04 15.50 8.29
C HIS A 58 1.42 15.08 8.44
N VAL A 59 2.26 15.95 8.99
CA VAL A 59 3.63 15.57 9.38
C VAL A 59 3.57 14.97 10.78
N VAL A 60 3.95 13.69 10.90
CA VAL A 60 3.81 12.89 12.12
C VAL A 60 5.10 12.15 12.46
N ASP A 61 5.26 11.85 13.74
CA ASP A 61 6.17 10.80 14.21
C ASP A 61 5.42 9.47 14.23
N PHE A 62 5.84 8.51 13.41
CA PHE A 62 5.21 7.20 13.35
C PHE A 62 5.45 6.34 14.59
N ALA A 63 6.47 6.66 15.40
CA ALA A 63 6.67 6.01 16.69
C ALA A 63 5.68 6.53 17.75
N HIS A 64 5.18 7.76 17.58
CA HIS A 64 4.33 8.45 18.56
C HIS A 64 3.16 9.16 17.88
N LEU A 65 2.28 8.39 17.24
CA LEU A 65 1.11 8.94 16.57
C LEU A 65 0.15 9.59 17.56
N ARG A 66 -0.20 10.85 17.29
CA ARG A 66 -1.30 11.53 17.96
C ARG A 66 -2.65 11.03 17.41
N ARG A 67 -3.73 11.43 18.08
CA ARG A 67 -5.09 11.15 17.62
C ARG A 67 -5.28 11.61 16.18
N LEU A 68 -5.66 10.67 15.32
CA LEU A 68 -5.93 10.93 13.90
C LEU A 68 -7.35 11.48 13.70
N PRO A 69 -7.58 12.24 12.61
CA PRO A 69 -8.93 12.64 12.22
C PRO A 69 -9.80 11.43 11.90
N ARG A 70 -11.13 11.59 11.99
CA ARG A 70 -12.07 10.51 11.72
C ARG A 70 -11.94 10.06 10.26
N VAL A 71 -11.69 8.78 10.06
CA VAL A 71 -11.52 8.17 8.72
C VAL A 71 -12.36 6.90 8.60
N ASP A 72 -12.77 6.55 7.38
CA ASP A 72 -13.54 5.35 7.09
C ASP A 72 -12.63 4.20 6.62
N ASP A 73 -11.57 4.53 5.88
CA ASP A 73 -10.60 3.58 5.32
C ASP A 73 -9.15 4.02 5.56
N VAL A 74 -8.24 3.06 5.64
CA VAL A 74 -6.80 3.33 5.70
C VAL A 74 -6.02 2.50 4.68
N TYR A 75 -5.13 3.17 3.96
CA TYR A 75 -4.19 2.59 3.00
C TYR A 75 -2.76 2.78 3.53
N ILE A 76 -2.00 1.69 3.62
CA ILE A 76 -0.60 1.71 4.07
C ILE A 76 0.28 1.16 2.95
N ALA A 77 0.93 2.08 2.24
CA ALA A 77 1.93 1.79 1.22
C ALA A 77 3.36 2.07 1.74
N LEU A 78 3.57 1.84 3.03
CA LEU A 78 4.91 1.89 3.62
C LEU A 78 5.71 0.64 3.23
N GLY A 79 6.97 0.87 2.93
CA GLY A 79 7.94 -0.18 2.70
C GLY A 79 9.30 0.43 2.44
N THR A 80 10.32 -0.18 3.01
CA THR A 80 11.71 0.10 2.68
C THR A 80 12.39 -1.18 2.18
N THR A 81 13.69 -1.10 1.93
CA THR A 81 14.50 -2.31 1.80
C THR A 81 15.57 -2.31 2.84
N ILE A 82 16.07 -3.49 3.21
CA ILE A 82 17.16 -3.60 4.19
C ILE A 82 18.34 -2.70 3.82
N LYS A 83 18.69 -2.62 2.53
CA LYS A 83 19.74 -1.72 2.03
C LYS A 83 19.46 -0.24 2.30
N VAL A 84 18.21 0.21 2.14
CA VAL A 84 17.81 1.61 2.38
C VAL A 84 17.60 1.88 3.87
N ALA A 85 17.13 0.88 4.63
CA ALA A 85 16.95 0.95 6.07
C ALA A 85 18.29 0.96 6.83
N GLY A 86 19.33 0.34 6.27
CA GLY A 86 20.65 0.21 6.87
C GLY A 86 20.80 -0.99 7.80
N SER A 87 19.70 -1.49 8.40
CA SER A 87 19.72 -2.69 9.25
C SER A 87 18.41 -3.48 9.18
N GLN A 88 18.42 -4.69 9.77
CA GLN A 88 17.21 -5.52 9.90
C GLN A 88 16.21 -4.91 10.88
N GLU A 89 16.69 -4.33 11.97
CA GLU A 89 15.88 -3.66 13.00
C GLU A 89 15.17 -2.44 12.40
N ALA A 90 15.91 -1.59 11.67
CA ALA A 90 15.34 -0.44 10.98
C ALA A 90 14.34 -0.86 9.89
N PHE A 91 14.59 -1.98 9.20
CA PHE A 91 13.63 -2.55 8.26
C PHE A 91 12.35 -2.99 8.98
N ARG A 92 12.46 -3.74 10.09
CA ARG A 92 11.31 -4.17 10.89
C ARG A 92 10.51 -2.98 11.39
N GLN A 93 11.18 -1.96 11.91
CA GLN A 93 10.53 -0.75 12.41
C GLN A 93 9.63 -0.11 11.34
N VAL A 94 10.10 -0.05 10.09
CA VAL A 94 9.34 0.55 8.98
C VAL A 94 8.28 -0.38 8.41
N ASP A 95 8.63 -1.63 8.11
CA ASP A 95 7.78 -2.57 7.37
C ASP A 95 6.80 -3.35 8.26
N HIS A 96 6.97 -3.28 9.59
CA HIS A 96 6.10 -3.89 10.59
C HIS A 96 5.60 -2.85 11.60
N ASP A 97 6.47 -2.30 12.44
CA ASP A 97 6.03 -1.58 13.64
C ASP A 97 5.25 -0.30 13.31
N HIS A 98 5.76 0.51 12.37
CA HIS A 98 5.04 1.69 11.89
C HIS A 98 3.72 1.32 11.18
N VAL A 99 3.68 0.20 10.44
CA VAL A 99 2.45 -0.26 9.77
C VAL A 99 1.39 -0.59 10.81
N ILE A 100 1.75 -1.34 11.85
CA ILE A 100 0.83 -1.71 12.93
C ILE A 100 0.41 -0.49 13.75
N ALA A 101 1.32 0.45 14.03
CA ALA A 101 1.00 1.68 14.75
C ALA A 101 -0.04 2.53 13.98
N ILE A 102 0.15 2.72 12.67
CA ILE A 102 -0.77 3.47 11.83
C ILE A 102 -2.12 2.77 11.72
N ALA A 103 -2.12 1.46 11.49
CA ALA A 103 -3.36 0.68 11.42
C ALA A 103 -4.13 0.79 12.75
N ARG A 104 -3.47 0.61 13.90
CA ARG A 104 -4.13 0.75 15.20
C ARG A 104 -4.73 2.15 15.38
N ALA A 105 -3.95 3.20 15.14
CA ALA A 105 -4.42 4.59 15.27
C ALA A 105 -5.58 4.91 14.32
N ALA A 106 -5.55 4.40 13.08
CA ALA A 106 -6.61 4.60 12.11
C ALA A 106 -7.90 3.88 12.52
N ARG A 107 -7.80 2.65 13.05
CA ARG A 107 -8.95 1.93 13.59
C ARG A 107 -9.59 2.68 14.75
N GLU A 108 -8.79 3.20 15.68
CA GLU A 108 -9.26 4.04 16.79
C GLU A 108 -9.92 5.33 16.32
N ALA A 109 -9.51 5.85 15.16
CA ALA A 109 -10.13 6.98 14.49
C ALA A 109 -11.40 6.62 13.69
N GLY A 110 -11.82 5.35 13.70
CA GLY A 110 -13.07 4.89 13.08
C GLY A 110 -12.91 4.14 11.76
N ALA A 111 -11.68 3.88 11.30
CA ALA A 111 -11.47 3.13 10.06
C ALA A 111 -12.04 1.72 10.19
N LYS A 112 -12.88 1.35 9.21
CA LYS A 112 -13.52 0.04 9.12
C LYS A 112 -12.77 -0.91 8.21
N ARG A 113 -11.99 -0.38 7.27
CA ARG A 113 -11.28 -1.17 6.26
C ARG A 113 -9.81 -0.79 6.20
N LEU A 114 -8.96 -1.81 6.13
CA LEU A 114 -7.51 -1.69 6.09
C LEU A 114 -6.98 -2.29 4.79
N ALA A 115 -6.20 -1.51 4.05
CA ALA A 115 -5.51 -1.93 2.84
C ALA A 115 -4.00 -1.74 3.02
N VAL A 116 -3.21 -2.80 2.89
CA VAL A 116 -1.75 -2.76 3.13
C VAL A 116 -0.98 -3.37 1.96
N VAL A 117 0.10 -2.70 1.55
CA VAL A 117 1.07 -3.26 0.61
C VAL A 117 2.02 -4.20 1.37
N SER A 118 1.79 -5.50 1.19
CA SER A 118 2.65 -6.59 1.66
C SER A 118 3.62 -7.00 0.53
N ALA A 119 3.95 -8.28 0.42
CA ALA A 119 4.83 -8.83 -0.59
C ALA A 119 4.49 -10.27 -0.94
N LEU A 120 4.86 -10.69 -2.14
CA LEU A 120 4.85 -12.08 -2.54
C LEU A 120 5.70 -12.93 -1.58
N GLY A 121 5.12 -14.01 -1.06
CA GLY A 121 5.81 -14.94 -0.15
C GLY A 121 5.87 -14.49 1.30
N ALA A 122 5.11 -13.45 1.69
CA ALA A 122 4.91 -13.09 3.09
C ALA A 122 4.39 -14.28 3.91
N ASP A 123 5.17 -14.70 4.89
CA ASP A 123 4.89 -15.86 5.73
C ASP A 123 5.65 -15.73 7.05
N ARG A 124 4.90 -15.71 8.17
CA ARG A 124 5.46 -15.60 9.53
C ARG A 124 6.40 -16.76 9.88
N GLY A 125 6.25 -17.92 9.23
CA GLY A 125 7.12 -19.08 9.40
C GLY A 125 8.38 -19.07 8.54
N SER A 126 8.58 -18.04 7.71
CA SER A 126 9.67 -18.02 6.74
C SER A 126 11.05 -17.94 7.39
N ARG A 127 12.02 -18.69 6.84
CA ARG A 127 13.44 -18.53 7.19
C ARG A 127 14.02 -17.24 6.61
N VAL A 128 13.42 -16.70 5.54
CA VAL A 128 13.85 -15.44 4.91
C VAL A 128 13.31 -14.26 5.72
N PHE A 129 14.22 -13.46 6.29
CA PHE A 129 13.89 -12.34 7.18
C PHE A 129 12.83 -11.40 6.59
N TYR A 130 12.99 -10.98 5.34
CA TYR A 130 12.04 -10.09 4.64
C TYR A 130 10.62 -10.67 4.61
N ASN A 131 10.48 -11.94 4.18
CA ASN A 131 9.18 -12.63 4.10
C ASN A 131 8.57 -12.85 5.48
N ARG A 132 9.40 -13.14 6.47
CA ARG A 132 8.98 -13.32 7.87
C ARG A 132 8.38 -12.05 8.44
N VAL A 133 9.08 -10.93 8.33
CA VAL A 133 8.60 -9.63 8.83
C VAL A 133 7.28 -9.22 8.14
N LYS A 134 7.17 -9.42 6.82
CA LYS A 134 5.91 -9.15 6.10
C LYS A 134 4.78 -10.08 6.56
N GLY A 135 5.05 -11.36 6.78
CA GLY A 135 4.06 -12.31 7.26
C GLY A 135 3.60 -12.05 8.71
N GLU A 136 4.52 -11.64 9.58
CA GLU A 136 4.20 -11.18 10.94
C GLU A 136 3.33 -9.92 10.89
N MET A 137 3.68 -8.94 10.04
CA MET A 137 2.86 -7.73 9.85
C MET A 137 1.45 -8.07 9.37
N GLU A 138 1.30 -8.99 8.42
CA GLU A 138 -0.03 -9.43 7.97
C GLU A 138 -0.83 -10.08 9.10
N ALA A 139 -0.18 -10.91 9.93
CA ALA A 139 -0.84 -11.58 11.04
C ALA A 139 -1.32 -10.57 12.10
N ASP A 140 -0.46 -9.64 12.48
CA ASP A 140 -0.76 -8.61 13.48
C ASP A 140 -1.83 -7.63 12.99
N ALA A 141 -1.74 -7.19 11.72
CA ALA A 141 -2.73 -6.32 11.11
C ALA A 141 -4.11 -6.98 11.01
N ALA A 142 -4.17 -8.28 10.67
CA ALA A 142 -5.41 -9.05 10.62
C ALA A 142 -6.08 -9.18 12.01
N ALA A 143 -5.28 -9.22 13.07
CA ALA A 143 -5.76 -9.32 14.45
C ALA A 143 -6.31 -8.00 15.01
N LEU A 144 -6.15 -6.87 14.29
CA LEU A 144 -6.61 -5.56 14.78
C LEU A 144 -8.13 -5.42 14.82
N GLY A 145 -8.91 -6.31 14.19
CA GLY A 145 -10.37 -6.28 14.28
C GLY A 145 -11.04 -5.22 13.40
N TYR A 146 -10.55 -5.06 12.18
CA TYR A 146 -11.22 -4.36 11.09
C TYR A 146 -12.37 -5.20 10.51
N GLU A 147 -13.36 -4.55 9.88
CA GLU A 147 -14.41 -5.25 9.15
C GLU A 147 -13.84 -5.93 7.89
N GLU A 148 -12.89 -5.27 7.22
CA GLU A 148 -12.14 -5.80 6.08
C GLU A 148 -10.65 -5.50 6.23
N VAL A 149 -9.82 -6.50 5.91
CA VAL A 149 -8.37 -6.31 5.74
C VAL A 149 -7.97 -6.86 4.39
N CYS A 150 -7.28 -6.05 3.58
CA CYS A 150 -6.80 -6.43 2.27
C CYS A 150 -5.28 -6.26 2.19
N PHE A 151 -4.58 -7.36 1.91
CA PHE A 151 -3.13 -7.36 1.69
C PHE A 151 -2.84 -7.49 0.20
N ALA A 152 -2.21 -6.49 -0.40
CA ALA A 152 -1.61 -6.65 -1.72
C ALA A 152 -0.28 -7.38 -1.58
N GLN A 153 -0.10 -8.49 -2.30
CA GLN A 153 1.13 -9.26 -2.33
C GLN A 153 1.77 -9.16 -3.71
N PRO A 154 2.32 -7.98 -4.06
CA PRO A 154 2.99 -7.79 -5.33
C PRO A 154 4.27 -8.61 -5.39
N SER A 155 4.61 -9.01 -6.61
CA SER A 155 5.94 -9.46 -7.01
C SER A 155 6.84 -8.22 -7.18
N LEU A 156 7.82 -8.27 -8.08
CA LEU A 156 8.71 -7.14 -8.34
C LEU A 156 7.95 -5.93 -8.90
N LEU A 157 8.04 -4.77 -8.24
CA LEU A 157 7.42 -3.54 -8.72
C LEU A 157 8.21 -2.91 -9.88
N LEU A 158 7.55 -2.70 -11.01
CA LEU A 158 8.01 -1.89 -12.13
C LEU A 158 7.74 -0.42 -11.85
N GLY A 159 8.75 0.43 -12.04
CA GLY A 159 8.58 1.88 -11.92
C GLY A 159 9.91 2.61 -12.06
N ASP A 160 9.83 3.86 -12.53
CA ASP A 160 11.00 4.73 -12.62
C ASP A 160 11.41 5.22 -11.22
N ARG A 161 12.30 4.47 -10.60
CA ARG A 161 12.83 4.80 -9.27
C ARG A 161 13.84 5.94 -9.31
N ALA A 162 14.34 6.31 -10.50
CA ALA A 162 15.18 7.49 -10.66
C ALA A 162 14.37 8.77 -10.42
N ALA A 163 13.09 8.80 -10.83
CA ALA A 163 12.16 9.88 -10.51
C ALA A 163 11.85 10.02 -9.00
N LEU A 164 12.17 9.00 -8.20
CA LEU A 164 12.00 9.00 -6.74
C LEU A 164 13.30 9.35 -5.97
N GLY A 165 14.38 9.70 -6.68
CA GLY A 165 15.70 9.95 -6.07
C GLY A 165 16.30 8.71 -5.39
N GLN A 166 15.81 7.52 -5.73
CA GLN A 166 16.32 6.26 -5.21
C GLN A 166 17.31 5.66 -6.23
N PRO A 167 18.42 5.05 -5.78
CA PRO A 167 19.36 4.43 -6.70
C PRO A 167 18.65 3.36 -7.52
N THR A 168 18.75 3.47 -8.85
CA THR A 168 18.29 2.44 -9.79
C THR A 168 18.96 1.13 -9.40
N ARG A 169 18.18 0.06 -9.20
CA ARG A 169 18.75 -1.26 -8.94
C ARG A 169 19.21 -1.81 -10.29
N PRO A 170 20.50 -2.00 -10.55
CA PRO A 170 20.98 -2.41 -11.88
C PRO A 170 20.31 -3.72 -12.35
N GLY A 171 20.04 -4.65 -11.43
CA GLY A 171 19.35 -5.90 -11.75
C GLY A 171 17.89 -5.76 -12.24
N GLU A 172 17.17 -4.67 -11.90
CA GLU A 172 15.76 -4.50 -12.30
C GLU A 172 15.61 -3.95 -13.73
N VAL A 173 16.55 -3.11 -14.18
CA VAL A 173 16.60 -2.61 -15.56
C VAL A 173 17.11 -3.71 -16.51
N TRP A 174 18.08 -4.52 -16.06
CA TRP A 174 18.56 -5.66 -16.82
C TRP A 174 17.55 -6.81 -16.89
N ALA A 175 16.86 -7.14 -15.80
CA ALA A 175 15.82 -8.17 -15.80
C ALA A 175 14.62 -7.79 -16.68
N SER A 176 14.16 -6.53 -16.64
CA SER A 176 13.05 -6.08 -17.49
C SER A 176 13.38 -6.03 -18.98
N ARG A 177 14.65 -5.76 -19.36
CA ARG A 177 15.10 -5.75 -20.76
C ARG A 177 15.47 -7.13 -21.30
N LEU A 178 16.07 -8.03 -20.51
CA LEU A 178 16.40 -9.40 -20.93
C LEU A 178 15.18 -10.34 -20.91
N LEU A 179 14.23 -10.15 -20.00
CA LEU A 179 13.03 -10.99 -19.92
C LEU A 179 11.90 -10.52 -20.84
N GLY A 180 12.03 -9.39 -21.55
CA GLY A 180 10.99 -8.87 -22.46
C GLY A 180 10.40 -9.91 -23.44
N PRO A 181 11.22 -10.70 -24.16
CA PRO A 181 10.73 -11.75 -25.05
C PRO A 181 10.19 -13.00 -24.32
N VAL A 182 10.61 -13.23 -23.08
CA VAL A 182 10.29 -14.44 -22.28
C VAL A 182 9.18 -14.18 -21.25
N LEU A 183 8.80 -12.91 -21.05
CA LEU A 183 7.73 -12.45 -20.17
C LEU A 183 6.40 -13.20 -20.39
N PRO A 184 5.99 -13.53 -21.63
CA PRO A 184 4.78 -14.33 -21.88
C PRO A 184 4.82 -15.74 -21.27
N LEU A 185 6.01 -16.31 -21.06
CA LEU A 185 6.24 -17.64 -20.50
C LEU A 185 6.39 -17.64 -18.98
N VAL A 186 6.71 -16.49 -18.37
CA VAL A 186 6.83 -16.36 -16.90
C VAL A 186 5.42 -16.45 -16.27
N PRO A 187 5.18 -17.28 -15.24
CA PRO A 187 3.91 -17.30 -14.53
C PRO A 187 3.49 -15.91 -14.02
N ARG A 188 2.23 -15.54 -14.22
CA ARG A 188 1.72 -14.18 -13.88
C ARG A 188 1.97 -13.76 -12.42
N GLY A 189 2.08 -14.72 -11.50
CA GLY A 189 2.33 -14.47 -10.07
C GLY A 189 3.74 -13.95 -9.74
N ILE A 190 4.71 -14.16 -10.62
CA ILE A 190 6.11 -13.71 -10.44
C ILE A 190 6.54 -12.66 -11.46
N ARG A 191 5.69 -12.35 -12.46
CA ARG A 191 5.95 -11.25 -13.39
C ARG A 191 6.05 -9.93 -12.64
N PRO A 192 6.94 -9.02 -13.05
CA PRO A 192 6.91 -7.67 -12.52
C PRO A 192 5.53 -7.02 -12.70
N ILE A 193 5.14 -6.15 -11.76
CA ILE A 193 3.81 -5.51 -11.73
C ILE A 193 3.96 -3.99 -11.61
N ALA A 194 3.11 -3.25 -12.33
CA ALA A 194 3.04 -1.80 -12.24
C ALA A 194 2.48 -1.37 -10.88
N ALA A 195 2.97 -0.25 -10.34
CA ALA A 195 2.52 0.24 -9.04
C ALA A 195 1.07 0.73 -9.07
N GLU A 196 0.65 1.24 -10.22
CA GLU A 196 -0.70 1.70 -10.51
C GLU A 196 -1.71 0.55 -10.52
N ASP A 197 -1.30 -0.62 -10.99
CA ASP A 197 -2.10 -1.85 -10.92
C ASP A 197 -2.29 -2.32 -9.47
N VAL A 198 -1.24 -2.23 -8.64
CA VAL A 198 -1.35 -2.54 -7.20
C VAL A 198 -2.27 -1.54 -6.50
N ALA A 199 -2.12 -0.25 -6.80
CA ALA A 199 -2.97 0.81 -6.27
C ALA A 199 -4.44 0.59 -6.64
N ALA A 200 -4.72 0.33 -7.92
CA ALA A 200 -6.08 0.12 -8.43
C ALA A 200 -6.73 -1.11 -7.80
N ALA A 201 -5.98 -2.20 -7.63
CA ALA A 201 -6.48 -3.40 -7.01
C ALA A 201 -6.83 -3.21 -5.52
N LEU A 202 -6.01 -2.47 -4.77
CA LEU A 202 -6.29 -2.15 -3.36
C LEU A 202 -7.51 -1.22 -3.23
N LEU A 203 -7.60 -0.18 -4.07
CA LEU A 203 -8.73 0.74 -4.08
C LEU A 203 -10.03 -0.02 -4.40
N ALA A 204 -10.03 -0.81 -5.47
CA ALA A 204 -11.20 -1.60 -5.87
C ALA A 204 -11.64 -2.61 -4.80
N ALA A 205 -10.70 -3.30 -4.15
CA ALA A 205 -11.01 -4.22 -3.06
C ALA A 205 -11.69 -3.50 -1.88
N THR A 206 -11.09 -2.40 -1.42
CA THR A 206 -11.59 -1.63 -0.27
C THR A 206 -12.94 -0.97 -0.54
N LEU A 207 -13.21 -0.58 -1.80
CA LEU A 207 -14.51 -0.06 -2.21
C LEU A 207 -15.57 -1.16 -2.30
N ALA A 208 -15.20 -2.37 -2.71
CA ALA A 208 -16.09 -3.52 -2.72
C ALA A 208 -16.54 -3.91 -1.31
N GLY A 209 -15.75 -3.60 -0.27
CA GLY A 209 -16.19 -3.66 1.12
C GLY A 209 -16.45 -5.07 1.62
N LYS A 210 -15.69 -6.07 1.14
CA LYS A 210 -15.96 -7.48 1.43
C LYS A 210 -15.46 -7.82 2.84
N PRO A 211 -16.32 -8.24 3.79
CA PRO A 211 -15.84 -8.54 5.13
C PRO A 211 -14.79 -9.65 5.18
N GLY A 212 -13.90 -9.58 6.17
CA GLY A 212 -12.85 -10.56 6.40
C GLY A 212 -11.47 -10.17 5.86
N VAL A 213 -10.57 -11.15 5.82
CA VAL A 213 -9.16 -10.95 5.45
C VAL A 213 -8.90 -11.50 4.05
N HIS A 214 -8.42 -10.63 3.16
CA HIS A 214 -8.18 -10.94 1.75
C HIS A 214 -6.72 -10.73 1.40
N ARG A 215 -6.17 -11.62 0.55
CA ARG A 215 -4.84 -11.49 -0.03
C ARG A 215 -4.94 -11.41 -1.54
N LEU A 216 -4.51 -10.28 -2.10
CA LEU A 216 -4.44 -10.05 -3.53
C LEU A 216 -3.07 -10.48 -4.03
N ALA A 217 -2.99 -11.70 -4.55
CA ALA A 217 -1.77 -12.17 -5.21
C ALA A 217 -1.44 -11.32 -6.45
N SER A 218 -0.15 -11.08 -6.71
CA SER A 218 0.33 -10.30 -7.87
C SER A 218 -0.41 -10.60 -9.18
N ALA A 219 -0.60 -11.88 -9.51
CA ALA A 219 -1.31 -12.31 -10.73
C ALA A 219 -2.72 -11.72 -10.90
N ARG A 220 -3.45 -11.52 -9.79
CA ARG A 220 -4.82 -10.98 -9.79
C ARG A 220 -4.87 -9.47 -9.93
N MET A 221 -3.78 -8.78 -9.57
CA MET A 221 -3.67 -7.32 -9.64
C MET A 221 -3.20 -6.84 -11.02
N GLN A 222 -2.58 -7.72 -11.83
CA GLN A 222 -2.09 -7.39 -13.16
C GLN A 222 -3.18 -6.79 -14.07
N GLY A 223 -2.93 -5.57 -14.56
CA GLY A 223 -3.85 -4.80 -15.40
C GLY A 223 -5.07 -4.23 -14.69
N ALA A 224 -5.10 -4.19 -13.36
CA ALA A 224 -6.22 -3.64 -12.60
C ALA A 224 -6.48 -2.16 -12.87
N GLN A 225 -5.47 -1.37 -13.26
CA GLN A 225 -5.68 0.06 -13.57
C GLN A 225 -6.50 0.27 -14.86
N ARG A 226 -6.49 -0.70 -15.77
CA ARG A 226 -7.18 -0.61 -17.07
C ARG A 226 -8.62 -1.15 -17.05
N ARG A 227 -9.11 -1.57 -15.89
CA ARG A 227 -10.45 -2.16 -15.71
C ARG A 227 -11.39 -1.12 -15.11
#